data_AF-A0A222GCK4-F1
#
_entry.id   AF-A0A222GCK4-F1
#
_cell.length_a   1.000
_cell.length_b   1.000
_cell.length_c   1.000
_cell.angle_alpha   90.00
_cell.angle_beta   90.00
_cell.angle_gamma   90.00
#
_symmetry.space_group_name_H-M   'P 1'
#
loop_
_entity.id
_entity.type
_entity.pdbx_description
1 polymer ?
#
loop_
_entity_poly.entity_id
_entity_poly.type
_entity_poly.pdbx_seq_one_letter_code
_entity_poly.pdbx_strand_id
1 'polypeptide(L)'
;MITLNKYYPAGGRTEQEIDVMDVKPTERPDVFLAMAKLPYASVEKPVVIYRQTLADGEIEYRTVSARCPHQGADISRDTLKADGNVYCSLHGRPICIFSEYNHAYLTVKRAGKFVIVKS
;
A
#
# COMPACT_ATOMS: atom_id res chain seq x y z
N MET A 1 -3.31 21.61 -3.87
CA MET A 1 -2.85 20.26 -3.45
C MET A 1 -3.09 20.18 -1.95
N ILE A 2 -3.95 19.27 -1.49
CA ILE A 2 -4.22 19.10 -0.06
C ILE A 2 -3.13 18.18 0.50
N THR A 3 -2.52 18.57 1.61
CA THR A 3 -1.56 17.75 2.35
C THR A 3 -2.15 17.46 3.72
N LEU A 4 -2.20 16.19 4.11
CA LEU A 4 -2.69 15.81 5.43
C LEU A 4 -1.62 16.09 6.50
N ASN A 5 -2.01 16.77 7.58
CA ASN A 5 -1.15 16.96 8.75
C ASN A 5 -0.92 15.65 9.52
N LYS A 6 -1.85 14.69 9.38
CA LYS A 6 -1.78 13.36 9.97
C LYS A 6 -2.54 12.37 9.10
N TYR A 7 -1.96 11.19 8.90
CA TYR A 7 -2.64 10.08 8.24
C TYR A 7 -3.41 9.23 9.25
N TYR A 8 -4.52 8.64 8.81
CA TYR A 8 -5.26 7.64 9.59
C TYR A 8 -4.45 6.36 9.75
N PRO A 9 -4.68 5.50 10.75
CA PRO A 9 -4.04 4.19 10.84
C PRO A 9 -4.29 3.30 9.60
N ALA A 10 -3.54 2.21 9.47
CA ALA A 10 -3.81 1.18 8.46
C ALA A 10 -5.19 0.52 8.73
N GLY A 11 -6.05 0.48 7.71
CA GLY A 11 -7.37 -0.16 7.82
C GLY A 11 -7.31 -1.69 7.66
N GLY A 12 -6.33 -2.21 6.90
CA GLY A 12 -6.11 -3.64 6.76
C GLY A 12 -5.50 -4.23 8.02
N ARG A 13 -6.09 -5.32 8.52
CA ARG A 13 -5.63 -6.06 9.70
C ARG A 13 -5.26 -7.50 9.40
N THR A 14 -4.28 -8.03 10.12
CA THR A 14 -3.84 -9.42 10.00
C THR A 14 -3.43 -9.96 11.37
N GLU A 15 -3.77 -11.23 11.63
CA GLU A 15 -3.44 -11.91 12.90
C GLU A 15 -2.01 -12.43 12.95
N GLN A 16 -1.34 -12.49 11.80
CA GLN A 16 0.01 -12.99 11.62
C GLN A 16 0.80 -12.04 10.72
N GLU A 17 2.13 -12.05 10.88
CA GLU A 17 3.00 -11.39 9.92
C GLU A 17 2.89 -12.09 8.56
N ILE A 18 2.95 -11.31 7.48
CA ILE A 18 2.89 -11.82 6.11
C ILE A 18 4.14 -11.33 5.39
N ASP A 19 4.94 -12.27 4.89
CA ASP A 19 6.08 -11.97 4.07
C ASP A 19 5.65 -11.36 2.74
N VAL A 20 6.34 -10.29 2.35
CA VAL A 20 6.18 -9.67 1.04
C VAL A 20 7.39 -10.07 0.18
N MET A 21 7.10 -10.81 -0.88
CA MET A 21 8.08 -11.52 -1.72
C MET A 21 8.26 -10.82 -3.06
N ASP A 22 9.33 -11.16 -3.79
CA ASP A 22 9.60 -10.69 -5.14
C ASP A 22 9.47 -9.17 -5.33
N VAL A 23 9.93 -8.42 -4.31
CA VAL A 23 9.84 -6.95 -4.30
C VAL A 23 10.70 -6.36 -5.40
N LYS A 24 10.05 -5.64 -6.32
CA LYS A 24 10.66 -4.97 -7.47
C LYS A 24 10.41 -3.47 -7.38
N PRO A 25 11.43 -2.63 -7.57
CA PRO A 25 11.20 -1.20 -7.73
C PRO A 25 10.36 -0.96 -8.98
N THR A 26 9.59 0.12 -8.98
CA THR A 26 8.94 0.65 -10.18
C THR A 26 9.77 1.83 -10.72
N GLU A 27 9.31 2.45 -11.80
CA GLU A 27 9.86 3.73 -12.27
C GLU A 27 9.69 4.85 -11.22
N ARG A 28 8.85 4.64 -10.20
CA ARG A 28 8.63 5.54 -9.07
C ARG A 28 9.38 5.04 -7.83
N PRO A 29 10.19 5.89 -7.18
CA PRO A 29 10.98 5.50 -6.01
C PRO A 29 10.14 5.24 -4.75
N ASP A 30 8.89 5.72 -4.73
CA ASP A 30 7.92 5.59 -3.64
C ASP A 30 6.92 4.44 -3.84
N VAL A 31 7.04 3.68 -4.93
CA VAL A 31 6.12 2.58 -5.25
C VAL A 31 6.91 1.32 -5.60
N PHE A 32 6.56 0.20 -4.96
CA PHE A 32 7.16 -1.11 -5.21
C PHE A 32 6.08 -2.11 -5.60
N LEU A 33 6.39 -2.96 -6.58
CA LEU A 33 5.55 -4.10 -6.94
C LEU A 33 6.09 -5.35 -6.24
N ALA A 34 5.21 -6.19 -5.70
CA ALA A 34 5.60 -7.38 -4.98
C ALA A 34 4.53 -8.47 -5.05
N MET A 35 4.78 -9.60 -4.40
CA MET A 35 3.84 -10.71 -4.24
C MET A 35 3.57 -10.93 -2.76
N ALA A 36 2.29 -11.13 -2.40
CA ALA A 36 1.93 -11.53 -1.05
C ALA A 36 0.59 -12.28 -1.04
N LYS A 37 0.39 -13.17 -0.05
CA LYS A 37 -0.91 -13.76 0.25
C LYS A 37 -1.60 -12.90 1.31
N LEU A 38 -2.37 -11.90 0.87
CA LEU A 38 -3.16 -11.04 1.77
C LEU A 38 -4.22 -11.87 2.53
N PRO A 39 -4.70 -11.43 3.71
CA PRO A 39 -5.60 -12.20 4.58
C PRO A 39 -6.84 -12.81 3.91
N TYR A 40 -7.44 -12.10 2.95
CA TYR A 40 -8.64 -12.58 2.24
C TYR A 40 -8.33 -13.31 0.92
N ALA A 41 -7.06 -13.53 0.60
CA ALA A 41 -6.63 -14.20 -0.62
C ALA A 41 -6.35 -15.69 -0.37
N SER A 42 -6.89 -16.56 -1.21
CA SER A 42 -6.60 -18.00 -1.19
C SER A 42 -5.19 -18.33 -1.68
N VAL A 43 -4.64 -17.47 -2.55
CA VAL A 43 -3.34 -17.62 -3.20
C VAL A 43 -2.56 -16.31 -3.12
N GLU A 44 -1.25 -16.39 -3.33
CA GLU A 44 -0.40 -15.22 -3.52
C GLU A 44 -0.87 -14.43 -4.74
N LYS A 45 -0.94 -13.10 -4.59
CA LYS A 45 -1.33 -12.18 -5.65
C LYS A 45 -0.35 -11.00 -5.71
N PRO A 46 -0.28 -10.31 -6.85
CA PRO A 46 0.44 -9.06 -6.94
C PRO A 46 -0.10 -8.02 -5.96
N VAL A 47 0.81 -7.40 -5.21
CA VAL A 47 0.55 -6.31 -4.27
C VAL A 47 1.44 -5.13 -4.59
N VAL A 48 1.03 -3.94 -4.16
CA VAL A 48 1.81 -2.72 -4.29
C VAL A 48 2.10 -2.18 -2.90
N ILE A 49 3.36 -1.81 -2.68
CA ILE A 49 3.83 -1.13 -1.47
C ILE A 49 3.98 0.35 -1.81
N TYR A 50 3.22 1.19 -1.13
CA TYR A 50 3.34 2.65 -1.20
C TYR A 50 4.15 3.15 -0.01
N ARG A 51 5.17 3.97 -0.30
CA ARG A 51 5.99 4.66 0.69
C ARG A 51 5.44 6.07 0.91
N GLN A 52 5.27 6.46 2.17
CA GLN A 52 4.96 7.84 2.54
C GLN A 52 5.93 8.37 3.59
N THR A 53 6.29 9.64 3.48
CA THR A 53 6.98 10.36 4.56
C THR A 53 5.94 11.10 5.40
N LEU A 54 5.92 10.81 6.70
CA LEU A 54 5.01 11.39 7.68
C LEU A 54 5.47 12.81 8.09
N ALA A 55 4.61 13.52 8.82
CA ALA A 55 4.87 14.90 9.24
C ALA A 55 6.08 15.02 10.19
N ASP A 56 6.39 13.96 10.94
CA ASP A 56 7.56 13.87 11.82
C ASP A 56 8.84 13.41 11.09
N GLY A 57 8.76 13.17 9.78
CA GLY A 57 9.88 12.69 8.95
C GLY A 57 10.01 11.17 8.90
N GLU A 58 9.21 10.42 9.67
CA GLU A 58 9.22 8.97 9.64
C GLU A 58 8.68 8.43 8.31
N ILE A 59 9.13 7.23 7.93
CA ILE A 59 8.68 6.57 6.71
C ILE A 59 7.67 5.49 7.05
N GLU A 60 6.47 5.59 6.51
CA GLU A 60 5.45 4.56 6.60
C GLU A 60 5.28 3.86 5.24
N TYR A 61 5.14 2.54 5.27
CA TYR A 61 4.81 1.75 4.10
C TYR A 61 3.43 1.12 4.26
N ARG A 62 2.63 1.18 3.19
CA ARG A 62 1.35 0.48 3.11
C ARG A 62 1.32 -0.47 1.94
N THR A 63 0.94 -1.70 2.21
CA THR A 63 0.74 -2.72 1.18
C THR A 63 -0.74 -2.89 0.90
N VAL A 64 -1.11 -2.94 -0.38
CA VAL A 64 -2.47 -3.21 -0.84
C VAL A 64 -2.42 -4.11 -2.07
N SER A 65 -3.54 -4.73 -2.44
CA SER A 65 -3.69 -5.39 -3.74
C SER A 65 -3.22 -4.47 -4.89
N ALA A 66 -2.47 -5.01 -5.85
CA ALA A 66 -2.09 -4.29 -7.07
C ALA A 66 -3.27 -4.05 -8.02
N ARG A 67 -4.42 -4.66 -7.72
CA ARG A 67 -5.66 -4.52 -8.48
C ARG A 67 -6.62 -3.61 -7.72
N CYS A 68 -7.06 -2.54 -8.39
CA CYS A 68 -8.07 -1.61 -7.89
C CYS A 68 -9.33 -2.38 -7.45
N PRO A 69 -9.89 -2.08 -6.26
CA PRO A 69 -11.02 -2.84 -5.71
C PRO A 69 -12.32 -2.69 -6.51
N HIS A 70 -12.41 -1.72 -7.44
CA HIS A 70 -13.60 -1.52 -8.26
C HIS A 70 -13.65 -2.44 -9.48
N GLN A 71 -12.71 -2.28 -10.42
CA GLN A 71 -12.71 -3.01 -11.70
C GLN A 71 -11.37 -3.71 -12.00
N GLY A 72 -10.50 -3.88 -11.00
CA GLY A 72 -9.25 -4.64 -11.15
C GLY A 72 -8.16 -3.97 -11.99
N ALA A 73 -8.29 -2.66 -12.27
CA ALA A 73 -7.24 -1.87 -12.91
C ALA A 73 -5.91 -2.02 -12.16
N ASP A 74 -4.80 -2.07 -12.90
CA ASP A 74 -3.46 -2.17 -12.32
C ASP A 74 -3.06 -0.82 -11.72
N ILE A 75 -2.82 -0.80 -10.40
CA ILE A 75 -2.46 0.43 -9.69
C ILE A 75 -0.95 0.54 -9.44
N SER A 76 -0.14 -0.42 -9.90
CA SER A 76 1.31 -0.46 -9.62
C SER A 76 2.10 0.73 -10.19
N ARG A 77 1.48 1.51 -11.08
CA ARG A 77 2.07 2.72 -11.68
C ARG A 77 1.42 4.01 -11.19
N ASP A 78 0.33 3.89 -10.42
CA ASP A 78 -0.42 5.04 -9.97
C ASP A 78 0.34 5.75 -8.83
N THR A 79 0.20 7.07 -8.75
CA THR A 79 0.95 7.90 -7.80
C THR A 79 0.21 8.01 -6.47
N LEU A 80 0.91 7.78 -5.36
CA LEU A 80 0.41 8.21 -4.06
C LEU A 80 0.49 9.74 -3.96
N LYS A 81 -0.64 10.39 -3.72
CA LYS A 81 -0.72 11.83 -3.53
C LYS A 81 -0.54 12.19 -2.06
N ALA A 82 -0.18 13.45 -1.80
CA ALA A 82 0.02 14.00 -0.46
C ALA A 82 -1.25 14.03 0.41
N ASP A 83 -2.42 13.80 -0.19
CA ASP A 83 -3.68 13.60 0.52
C ASP A 83 -3.88 12.14 1.00
N GLY A 84 -2.89 11.27 0.79
CA GLY A 84 -2.93 9.87 1.21
C GLY A 84 -3.65 8.93 0.24
N ASN A 85 -4.05 9.42 -0.93
CA ASN A 85 -4.78 8.63 -1.92
C ASN A 85 -3.93 8.25 -3.11
N VAL A 86 -4.28 7.10 -3.66
CA VAL A 86 -3.99 6.76 -5.05
C VAL A 86 -5.28 6.96 -5.82
N TYR A 87 -5.19 7.58 -6.99
CA TYR A 87 -6.33 7.77 -7.87
C TYR A 87 -6.22 6.77 -9.02
N CYS A 88 -7.19 5.87 -9.10
CA CYS A 88 -7.20 4.83 -10.12
C CYS A 88 -7.09 5.44 -11.51
N SER A 89 -6.09 5.03 -12.29
CA SER A 89 -5.84 5.55 -13.64
C SER A 89 -7.00 5.37 -14.63
N LEU A 90 -7.91 4.41 -14.38
CA LEU A 90 -9.05 4.15 -15.27
C LEU A 90 -10.13 5.24 -15.20
N HIS A 91 -10.51 5.69 -14.00
CA HIS A 91 -11.66 6.59 -13.81
C HIS A 91 -11.48 7.59 -12.64
N GLY A 92 -10.24 7.78 -12.17
CA GLY A 92 -9.85 8.83 -11.24
C GLY A 92 -10.50 8.76 -9.86
N ARG A 93 -11.03 7.61 -9.43
CA ARG A 93 -11.59 7.47 -8.07
C ARG A 93 -10.48 7.19 -7.06
N PRO A 94 -10.57 7.77 -5.84
CA PRO A 94 -9.58 7.53 -4.81
C PRO A 94 -9.68 6.10 -4.28
N ILE A 95 -8.53 5.52 -3.95
CA ILE A 95 -8.39 4.20 -3.32
C ILE A 95 -8.11 4.34 -1.82
N CYS A 96 -7.79 5.54 -1.33
CA CYS A 96 -7.64 5.81 0.10
C CYS A 96 -6.59 4.92 0.79
N ILE A 97 -5.34 4.92 0.30
CA ILE A 97 -4.25 4.09 0.86
C ILE A 97 -4.02 4.44 2.33
N PHE A 98 -3.97 5.73 2.67
CA PHE A 98 -3.79 6.22 4.02
C PHE A 98 -5.12 6.53 4.75
N SER A 99 -6.01 5.54 4.79
CA SER A 99 -7.34 5.60 5.43
C SER A 99 -7.59 4.36 6.30
N GLU A 100 -8.47 4.51 7.30
CA GLU A 100 -8.97 3.40 8.13
C GLU A 100 -10.00 2.51 7.41
N TYR A 101 -10.54 2.96 6.27
CA TYR A 101 -11.60 2.27 5.53
C TYR A 101 -11.13 1.44 4.33
N ASN A 102 -9.82 1.44 4.05
CA ASN A 102 -9.24 0.64 2.98
C ASN A 102 -8.50 -0.58 3.56
N HIS A 103 -8.48 -1.68 2.81
CA HIS A 103 -7.66 -2.87 3.09
C HIS A 103 -6.18 -2.65 2.71
N ALA A 104 -5.63 -1.51 3.14
CA ALA A 104 -4.20 -1.23 3.09
C ALA A 104 -3.57 -1.64 4.43
N TYR A 105 -2.53 -2.47 4.37
CA TYR A 105 -1.91 -3.10 5.53
C TYR A 105 -0.61 -2.39 5.90
N LEU A 106 -0.38 -2.21 7.21
CA LEU A 106 0.87 -1.65 7.70
C LEU A 106 2.03 -2.58 7.35
N THR A 107 3.05 -2.01 6.70
CA THR A 107 4.23 -2.76 6.24
C THR A 107 5.48 -2.11 6.80
N VAL A 108 6.43 -2.95 7.22
CA VAL A 108 7.73 -2.51 7.72
C VAL A 108 8.84 -3.07 6.84
N LYS A 109 9.94 -2.33 6.74
CA LYS A 109 11.16 -2.80 6.09
C LYS A 109 12.16 -3.22 7.16
N ARG A 110 12.45 -4.53 7.27
CA ARG A 110 13.39 -5.12 8.24
C ARG A 110 14.48 -5.87 7.49
N ALA A 111 15.75 -5.53 7.75
CA ALA A 111 16.90 -6.18 7.10
C ALA A 111 16.77 -6.32 5.57
N GLY A 112 16.26 -5.27 4.90
CA GLY A 112 16.06 -5.24 3.45
C GLY A 112 14.79 -5.93 2.93
N LYS A 113 14.06 -6.65 3.78
CA LYS A 113 12.79 -7.32 3.42
C LYS A 113 11.58 -6.49 3.85
N PHE A 114 10.49 -6.63 3.11
CA PHE A 114 9.20 -6.04 3.47
C PHE A 114 8.31 -7.09 4.14
N VAL A 115 7.68 -6.72 5.25
CA VAL A 115 6.80 -7.60 6.03
C VAL A 115 5.56 -6.81 6.40
N ILE A 116 4.38 -7.37 6.11
CA ILE A 116 3.12 -6.85 6.64
C ILE A 116 3.03 -7.30 8.10
N VAL A 117 2.87 -6.35 9.01
CA VAL A 117 2.89 -6.63 10.46
C VAL A 117 1.50 -6.94 11.00
N LYS A 118 1.47 -7.70 12.11
CA LYS A 118 0.27 -7.92 12.91
C LYS A 118 -0.31 -6.59 13.41
N SER A 119 -1.64 -6.46 13.39
CA SER A 119 -2.39 -5.27 13.84
C SER A 119 -3.82 -5.58 14.24
#